data_AF-A0A507BPU7-F1
#
_entry.id   AF-A0A507BPU7-F1
#
_cell.length_a   1.000
_cell.length_b   1.000
_cell.length_c   1.000
_cell.angle_alpha   90.00
_cell.angle_beta   90.00
_cell.angle_gamma   90.00
#
_symmetry.space_group_name_H-M   'P 1'
#
loop_
_entity.id
_entity.type
_entity.pdbx_description
1 polymer ?
#
loop_
_entity_poly.entity_id
_entity_poly.type
_entity_poly.pdbx_seq_one_letter_code
_entity_poly.pdbx_strand_id
1 'polypeptide(L)'
;MSEVTQSSAFLETMGEVPSVHLSNAAKVDKHMLLTFGVRVYANVCLLFELVDTGKWTHQLLVKYLVPFEGMLTTHELSSLRQRRLFAPEGDDQASARYTCQDLYIPSETLRKLGVKILKWNDWNGQSAEAKFLVDKMGLKACIQLPEWYALMENAATEGRSLLLQYFVDNFDTIYKYRYRPEQATIAFLPTRCGTGAKPTDCFTDAGCEVLGFLILDTQWHALATTFGCKPHPPPQRLIDALQNIKSISAQNITGILKYLAGRSLDFVPSHWDRIRELHFIPVLMPNTTLSTYPQIRPRDLYLNETSEYAGLFYFKSFGKVVDAFLAAAGAKYDPTTEELARRLVSDDEWPRRFLSRLGVDKYKALLHRIAAEHGTLFQDATLLDKMKKTPFLLAMNENMEVILTQARDISLIDDEIVQELFRPIRAPIDPVLEPFYERLGSSWISSQVKTSFTLSRSDEAPDMKLQQVIRERAPLLVYNGNRSTGSSNLDAHAILKNMTVLRAAEMEVVRTFGQKREIQKTTASLSKADVHHLYVTKDYDYFEVARALSQVVCQQAHISDICLLSTLLSDPINLLKKRGFNIERMMQFAKES
;
A
#
# COMPACT_ATOMS: atom_id res chain seq x y z
N MET A 1 -39.90 -73.00 26.71
CA MET A 1 -40.22 -73.44 28.10
C MET A 1 -39.14 -73.03 29.11
N SER A 2 -37.87 -72.86 28.73
CA SER A 2 -36.78 -72.46 29.64
C SER A 2 -36.83 -71.01 30.16
N GLU A 3 -37.30 -70.05 29.36
CA GLU A 3 -37.34 -68.62 29.74
C GLU A 3 -38.43 -68.31 30.79
N VAL A 4 -39.56 -69.03 30.74
CA VAL A 4 -40.67 -68.83 31.68
C VAL A 4 -40.35 -69.42 33.05
N THR A 5 -39.62 -70.54 33.11
CA THR A 5 -39.17 -71.15 34.37
C THR A 5 -38.03 -70.40 35.04
N GLN A 6 -37.15 -69.72 34.27
CA GLN A 6 -36.14 -68.84 34.87
C GLN A 6 -36.77 -67.59 35.50
N SER A 7 -37.82 -67.03 34.87
CA SER A 7 -38.57 -65.88 35.41
C SER A 7 -39.35 -66.24 36.69
N SER A 8 -40.00 -67.41 36.74
CA SER A 8 -40.76 -67.81 37.95
C SER A 8 -39.83 -68.08 39.14
N ALA A 9 -38.69 -68.74 38.93
CA ALA A 9 -37.71 -68.99 39.99
C ALA A 9 -37.05 -67.69 40.50
N PHE A 10 -36.83 -66.72 39.61
CA PHE A 10 -36.29 -65.39 39.96
C PHE A 10 -37.31 -64.52 40.71
N LEU A 11 -38.60 -64.64 40.38
CA LEU A 11 -39.68 -63.93 41.08
C LEU A 11 -40.03 -64.59 42.43
N GLU A 12 -39.95 -65.93 42.53
CA GLU A 12 -40.16 -66.68 43.79
C GLU A 12 -39.08 -66.41 44.83
N THR A 13 -37.85 -66.09 44.40
CA THR A 13 -36.76 -65.69 45.31
C THR A 13 -36.89 -64.25 45.82
N MET A 14 -37.74 -63.43 45.20
CA MET A 14 -37.81 -61.96 45.41
C MET A 14 -39.21 -61.45 45.82
N GLY A 15 -40.22 -62.33 45.88
CA GLY A 15 -41.39 -62.24 46.76
C GLY A 15 -42.45 -61.15 46.52
N GLU A 16 -42.38 -60.31 45.49
CA GLU A 16 -43.17 -59.05 45.53
C GLU A 16 -43.85 -58.60 44.23
N VAL A 17 -43.88 -59.45 43.18
CA VAL A 17 -44.67 -59.18 41.97
C VAL A 17 -45.87 -60.13 41.93
N PRO A 18 -47.10 -59.66 41.62
CA PRO A 18 -48.26 -60.55 41.47
C PRO A 18 -47.98 -61.61 40.41
N SER A 19 -47.78 -62.85 40.84
CA SER A 19 -47.46 -63.99 39.96
C SER A 19 -48.55 -65.06 40.04
N VAL A 20 -48.89 -65.63 38.89
CA VAL A 20 -49.87 -66.72 38.80
C VAL A 20 -49.16 -68.03 39.10
N HIS A 21 -49.50 -68.64 40.23
CA HIS A 21 -48.97 -69.95 40.62
C HIS A 21 -49.84 -71.04 40.01
N LEU A 22 -49.28 -71.81 39.07
CA LEU A 22 -49.96 -72.94 38.45
C LEU A 22 -49.56 -74.24 39.15
N SER A 23 -50.52 -74.98 39.69
CA SER A 23 -50.29 -76.26 40.35
C SER A 23 -49.77 -77.36 39.40
N ASN A 24 -49.95 -77.20 38.08
CA ASN A 24 -49.32 -78.04 37.06
C ASN A 24 -49.05 -77.24 35.77
N ALA A 25 -47.86 -76.65 35.66
CA ALA A 25 -47.46 -75.79 34.53
C ALA A 25 -47.42 -76.50 33.16
N ALA A 26 -47.34 -77.83 33.13
CA ALA A 26 -47.24 -78.60 31.88
C ALA A 26 -48.58 -78.79 31.15
N LYS A 27 -49.72 -78.53 31.81
CA LYS A 27 -51.08 -78.76 31.26
C LYS A 27 -51.80 -77.49 30.79
N VAL A 28 -51.19 -76.32 30.96
CA VAL A 28 -51.85 -75.03 30.67
C VAL A 28 -51.20 -74.40 29.44
N ASP A 29 -52.01 -74.11 28.42
CA ASP A 29 -51.55 -73.47 27.19
C ASP A 29 -51.21 -71.99 27.43
N LYS A 30 -50.07 -71.55 26.89
CA LYS A 30 -49.58 -70.16 27.00
C LYS A 30 -50.54 -69.18 26.33
N HIS A 31 -51.16 -69.57 25.21
CA HIS A 31 -52.11 -68.72 24.48
C HIS A 31 -53.39 -68.47 25.28
N MET A 32 -53.85 -69.48 26.02
CA MET A 32 -55.00 -69.38 26.93
C MET A 32 -54.73 -68.35 28.05
N LEU A 33 -53.57 -68.41 28.69
CA LEU A 33 -53.19 -67.46 29.75
C LEU A 33 -53.09 -66.01 29.24
N LEU A 34 -52.53 -65.81 28.04
CA LEU A 34 -52.50 -64.50 27.38
C LEU A 34 -53.91 -63.98 27.09
N THR A 35 -54.84 -64.87 26.71
CA THR A 35 -56.25 -64.51 26.44
C THR A 35 -56.99 -64.08 27.72
N PHE A 36 -56.62 -64.65 28.88
CA PHE A 36 -57.12 -64.22 30.19
C PHE A 36 -56.50 -62.92 30.72
N GLY A 37 -55.62 -62.27 29.94
CA GLY A 37 -54.97 -61.02 30.33
C GLY A 37 -53.76 -61.20 31.25
N VAL A 38 -53.28 -62.44 31.44
CA VAL A 38 -52.03 -62.70 32.16
C VAL A 38 -50.86 -62.25 31.28
N ARG A 39 -50.10 -61.27 31.76
CA ARG A 39 -48.94 -60.74 31.05
C ARG A 39 -47.73 -61.66 31.23
N VAL A 40 -46.87 -61.73 30.19
CA VAL A 40 -45.62 -62.51 30.22
C VAL A 40 -44.61 -61.92 31.19
N TYR A 41 -44.65 -60.61 31.39
CA TYR A 41 -43.83 -59.87 32.35
C TYR A 41 -44.71 -58.88 33.13
N ALA A 42 -44.20 -58.44 34.28
CA ALA A 42 -44.89 -57.51 35.16
C ALA A 42 -45.18 -56.16 34.47
N ASN A 43 -46.31 -55.52 34.80
CA ASN A 43 -46.57 -54.17 34.30
C ASN A 43 -45.47 -53.22 34.77
N VAL A 44 -44.88 -52.48 33.83
CA VAL A 44 -43.81 -51.51 34.08
C VAL A 44 -44.19 -50.46 35.15
N CYS A 45 -45.47 -50.11 35.29
CA CYS A 45 -45.93 -49.21 36.35
C CYS A 45 -45.78 -49.81 37.76
N LEU A 46 -46.07 -51.11 37.93
CA LEU A 46 -45.88 -51.82 39.20
C LEU A 46 -44.39 -51.95 39.53
N LEU A 47 -43.55 -52.16 38.51
CA LEU A 47 -42.10 -52.17 38.67
C LEU A 47 -41.58 -50.81 39.15
N PHE A 48 -42.18 -49.70 38.73
CA PHE A 48 -41.83 -48.36 39.24
C PHE A 48 -42.18 -48.19 40.71
N GLU A 49 -43.37 -48.63 41.14
CA GLU A 49 -43.78 -48.58 42.55
C GLU A 49 -42.84 -49.40 43.44
N LEU A 50 -42.37 -50.56 42.98
CA LEU A 50 -41.41 -51.38 43.71
C LEU A 50 -40.04 -50.70 43.86
N VAL A 51 -39.60 -49.96 42.85
CA VAL A 51 -38.36 -49.17 42.97
C VAL A 51 -38.62 -47.93 43.85
N ASP A 52 -39.74 -47.23 43.71
CA ASP A 52 -40.14 -46.05 44.54
C ASP A 52 -40.27 -46.39 46.03
N THR A 53 -40.78 -47.58 46.37
CA THR A 53 -40.84 -48.08 47.74
C THR A 53 -39.50 -48.58 48.29
N GLY A 54 -38.43 -48.56 47.49
CA GLY A 54 -37.08 -48.96 47.88
C GLY A 54 -36.89 -50.48 47.99
N LYS A 55 -37.91 -51.25 47.63
CA LYS A 55 -37.92 -52.72 47.66
C LYS A 55 -37.03 -53.31 46.57
N TRP A 56 -37.02 -52.69 45.39
CA TRP A 56 -36.16 -53.08 44.27
C TRP A 56 -35.04 -52.06 44.08
N THR A 57 -33.81 -52.55 43.89
CA THR A 57 -32.72 -51.71 43.40
C THR A 57 -32.80 -51.55 41.88
N HIS A 58 -32.28 -50.44 41.35
CA HIS A 58 -32.27 -50.20 39.91
C HIS A 58 -31.48 -51.27 39.13
N GLN A 59 -30.50 -51.94 39.76
CA GLN A 59 -29.77 -53.06 39.17
C GLN A 59 -30.66 -54.30 38.98
N LEU A 60 -31.49 -54.62 39.98
CA LEU A 60 -32.42 -55.75 39.94
C LEU A 60 -33.52 -55.53 38.90
N LEU A 61 -34.04 -54.31 38.79
CA LEU A 61 -35.00 -53.93 37.76
C LEU A 61 -34.43 -54.21 36.36
N VAL A 62 -33.20 -53.78 36.09
CA VAL A 62 -32.57 -53.98 34.78
C VAL A 62 -32.33 -55.47 34.50
N LYS A 63 -31.81 -56.23 35.48
CA LYS A 63 -31.61 -57.69 35.34
C LYS A 63 -32.93 -58.42 35.03
N TYR A 64 -34.04 -57.97 35.60
CA TYR A 64 -35.37 -58.52 35.30
C TYR A 64 -35.86 -58.17 33.89
N LEU A 65 -35.56 -56.96 33.39
CA LEU A 65 -36.07 -56.49 32.09
C LEU A 65 -35.29 -57.03 30.89
N VAL A 66 -34.01 -57.37 31.04
CA VAL A 66 -33.14 -57.85 29.94
C VAL A 66 -33.69 -59.07 29.20
N PRO A 67 -34.17 -60.15 29.87
CA PRO A 67 -34.75 -61.30 29.17
C PRO A 67 -35.99 -60.97 28.33
N PHE A 68 -36.67 -59.86 28.64
CA PHE A 68 -37.91 -59.44 27.97
C PHE A 68 -37.71 -58.29 26.99
N GLU A 69 -36.46 -57.87 26.72
CA GLU A 69 -36.14 -56.72 25.85
C GLU A 69 -36.88 -56.76 24.50
N GLY A 70 -36.95 -57.94 23.86
CA GLY A 70 -37.62 -58.12 22.57
C GLY A 70 -39.15 -58.07 22.61
N MET A 71 -39.76 -58.07 23.79
CA MET A 71 -41.23 -58.08 24.00
C MET A 71 -41.77 -56.77 24.59
N LEU A 72 -40.90 -55.80 24.89
CA LEU A 72 -41.31 -54.50 25.42
C LEU A 72 -41.92 -53.63 24.32
N THR A 73 -43.06 -53.00 24.62
CA THR A 73 -43.70 -52.07 23.66
C THR A 73 -42.92 -50.74 23.59
N THR A 74 -43.07 -50.01 22.49
CA THR A 74 -42.45 -48.68 22.32
C THR A 74 -42.89 -47.67 23.38
N HIS A 75 -44.14 -47.77 23.87
CA HIS A 75 -44.69 -46.93 24.93
C HIS A 75 -44.11 -47.26 26.32
N GLU A 76 -43.88 -48.54 26.60
CA GLU A 76 -43.24 -48.95 27.86
C GLU A 76 -41.76 -48.54 27.89
N LEU A 77 -41.05 -48.67 26.77
CA LEU A 77 -39.68 -48.20 26.64
C LEU A 77 -39.56 -46.68 26.76
N SER A 78 -40.49 -45.89 26.19
CA SER A 78 -40.48 -44.44 26.37
C SER A 78 -40.76 -44.04 27.82
N SER A 79 -41.69 -44.74 28.49
CA SER A 79 -41.99 -44.54 29.92
C SER A 79 -40.78 -44.86 30.81
N LEU A 80 -40.07 -45.96 30.50
CA LEU A 80 -38.82 -46.35 31.16
C LEU A 80 -37.70 -45.32 30.99
N ARG A 81 -37.56 -44.74 29.79
CA ARG A 81 -36.55 -43.70 29.49
C ARG A 81 -36.80 -42.39 30.23
N GLN A 82 -38.07 -42.01 30.40
CA GLN A 82 -38.44 -40.73 31.01
C GLN A 82 -38.51 -40.78 32.55
N ARG A 83 -38.64 -41.97 33.14
CA ARG A 83 -38.76 -42.13 34.60
C ARG A 83 -37.39 -41.98 35.27
N ARG A 84 -37.38 -41.25 36.38
CA ARG A 84 -36.20 -41.08 37.25
C ARG A 84 -36.05 -42.29 38.18
N LEU A 85 -35.34 -43.31 37.72
CA LEU A 85 -35.20 -44.58 38.45
C LEU A 85 -33.78 -44.84 38.96
N PHE A 86 -32.78 -44.15 38.42
CA PHE A 86 -31.38 -44.53 38.58
C PHE A 86 -30.66 -43.61 39.56
N ALA A 87 -29.86 -44.20 40.45
CA ALA A 87 -29.06 -43.46 41.43
C ALA A 87 -27.63 -43.18 40.90
N PRO A 88 -27.07 -41.98 41.13
CA PRO A 88 -25.70 -41.67 40.78
C PRO A 88 -24.70 -42.24 41.81
N GLU A 89 -23.45 -42.41 41.41
CA GLU A 89 -22.33 -42.79 42.28
C GLU A 89 -21.89 -41.58 43.14
N GLY A 90 -21.72 -41.77 44.46
CA GLY A 90 -21.13 -40.77 45.36
C GLY A 90 -22.11 -39.88 46.16
N ASP A 91 -23.42 -39.99 45.94
CA ASP A 91 -24.43 -39.18 46.63
C ASP A 91 -25.32 -40.07 47.52
N ASP A 92 -24.73 -40.63 48.58
CA ASP A 92 -25.43 -41.57 49.48
C ASP A 92 -26.45 -40.87 50.41
N GLN A 93 -26.52 -39.54 50.42
CA GLN A 93 -27.44 -38.75 51.26
C GLN A 93 -28.64 -38.16 50.50
N ALA A 94 -28.59 -38.06 49.18
CA ALA A 94 -29.72 -37.61 48.37
C ALA A 94 -30.44 -38.80 47.74
N SER A 95 -31.71 -39.03 48.08
CA SER A 95 -32.60 -39.94 47.32
C SER A 95 -32.91 -39.43 45.89
N ALA A 96 -32.05 -38.60 45.31
CA ALA A 96 -32.23 -37.99 44.00
C ALA A 96 -32.03 -39.06 42.91
N ARG A 97 -33.13 -39.46 42.29
CA ARG A 97 -33.14 -40.35 41.14
C ARG A 97 -33.04 -39.54 39.86
N TYR A 98 -32.30 -40.08 38.89
CA TYR A 98 -32.07 -39.50 37.58
C TYR A 98 -32.64 -40.41 36.49
N THR A 99 -32.84 -39.84 35.31
CA THR A 99 -33.15 -40.64 34.12
C THR A 99 -31.88 -41.32 33.62
N CYS A 100 -32.02 -42.43 32.88
CA CYS A 100 -30.86 -43.07 32.25
C CYS A 100 -30.06 -42.12 31.34
N GLN A 101 -30.74 -41.17 30.69
CA GLN A 101 -30.15 -40.25 29.72
C GLN A 101 -29.26 -39.19 30.39
N ASP A 102 -29.44 -38.95 31.68
CA ASP A 102 -28.66 -37.97 32.45
C ASP A 102 -27.38 -38.58 33.05
N LEU A 103 -27.21 -39.91 32.97
CA LEU A 103 -26.13 -40.65 33.61
C LEU A 103 -25.13 -41.22 32.60
N TYR A 104 -23.89 -41.34 33.05
CA TYR A 104 -22.81 -41.98 32.31
C TYR A 104 -22.48 -43.38 32.82
N ILE A 105 -21.80 -44.15 31.97
CA ILE A 105 -21.28 -45.46 32.34
C ILE A 105 -20.27 -45.37 33.49
N PRO A 106 -20.22 -46.39 34.37
CA PRO A 106 -19.15 -46.55 35.35
C PRO A 106 -17.78 -46.63 34.67
N SER A 107 -16.98 -45.59 34.84
CA SER A 107 -15.60 -45.53 34.33
C SER A 107 -14.74 -44.63 35.21
N GLU A 108 -13.50 -45.05 35.48
CA GLU A 108 -12.56 -44.27 36.28
C GLU A 108 -12.20 -42.91 35.63
N THR A 109 -12.15 -42.86 34.30
CA THR A 109 -11.85 -41.62 33.57
C THR A 109 -12.98 -40.62 33.73
N LEU A 110 -14.23 -41.05 33.55
CA LEU A 110 -15.42 -40.23 33.75
C LEU A 110 -15.57 -39.82 35.23
N ARG A 111 -15.15 -40.66 36.18
CA ARG A 111 -15.24 -40.35 37.62
C ARG A 111 -14.36 -39.17 37.98
N LYS A 112 -13.15 -39.10 37.40
CA LYS A 112 -12.23 -37.97 37.56
C LYS A 112 -12.75 -36.68 36.91
N LEU A 113 -13.63 -36.77 35.91
CA LEU A 113 -14.22 -35.62 35.23
C LEU A 113 -15.44 -35.02 35.97
N GLY A 114 -15.86 -35.62 37.09
CA GLY A 114 -16.96 -35.11 37.92
C GLY A 114 -18.34 -35.19 37.26
N VAL A 115 -18.50 -36.00 36.20
CA VAL A 115 -19.80 -36.24 35.57
C VAL A 115 -20.63 -37.23 36.42
N LYS A 116 -21.96 -37.17 36.29
CA LYS A 116 -22.86 -38.05 37.04
C LYS A 116 -22.80 -39.47 36.47
N ILE A 117 -22.23 -40.38 37.24
CA ILE A 117 -22.05 -41.79 36.86
C ILE A 117 -23.13 -42.66 37.49
N LEU A 118 -23.58 -43.69 36.79
CA LEU A 118 -24.51 -44.69 37.32
C LEU A 118 -23.89 -45.50 38.47
N LYS A 119 -24.57 -45.61 39.62
CA LYS A 119 -24.14 -46.49 40.71
C LYS A 119 -24.32 -47.97 40.32
N TRP A 120 -23.25 -48.66 39.91
CA TRP A 120 -23.29 -50.07 39.53
C TRP A 120 -22.06 -50.82 40.03
N ASN A 121 -22.27 -51.90 40.80
CA ASN A 121 -21.18 -52.56 41.53
C ASN A 121 -20.30 -53.45 40.63
N ASP A 122 -20.90 -54.20 39.71
CA ASP A 122 -20.20 -55.14 38.82
C ASP A 122 -20.43 -54.76 37.34
N TRP A 123 -19.94 -53.59 36.92
CA TRP A 123 -20.20 -53.09 35.57
C TRP A 123 -19.31 -53.79 34.54
N ASN A 124 -19.94 -54.44 33.56
CA ASN A 124 -19.25 -55.01 32.41
C ASN A 124 -19.90 -54.49 31.12
N GLY A 125 -19.15 -53.72 30.33
CA GLY A 125 -19.65 -53.11 29.08
C GLY A 125 -20.09 -54.12 28.00
N GLN A 126 -19.71 -55.39 28.10
CA GLN A 126 -20.14 -56.44 27.16
C GLN A 126 -21.41 -57.19 27.60
N SER A 127 -21.89 -56.96 28.82
CA SER A 127 -23.05 -57.66 29.37
C SER A 127 -24.35 -57.27 28.65
N ALA A 128 -25.36 -58.14 28.72
CA ALA A 128 -26.66 -57.86 28.12
C ALA A 128 -27.36 -56.68 28.80
N GLU A 129 -27.15 -56.49 30.11
CA GLU A 129 -27.61 -55.35 30.90
C GLU A 129 -26.97 -54.03 30.44
N ALA A 130 -25.66 -54.02 30.18
CA ALA A 130 -24.97 -52.82 29.71
C ALA A 130 -25.42 -52.41 28.31
N LYS A 131 -25.58 -53.38 27.40
CA LYS A 131 -26.15 -53.15 26.05
C LYS A 131 -27.58 -52.64 26.13
N PHE A 132 -28.42 -53.25 26.95
CA PHE A 132 -29.79 -52.78 27.18
C PHE A 132 -29.82 -51.32 27.68
N LEU A 133 -28.95 -50.99 28.65
CA LEU A 133 -28.89 -49.63 29.20
C LEU A 133 -28.39 -48.59 28.17
N VAL A 134 -27.36 -48.91 27.40
CA VAL A 134 -26.80 -47.99 26.40
C VAL A 134 -27.71 -47.87 25.18
N ASP A 135 -28.09 -48.99 24.57
CA ASP A 135 -28.79 -49.03 23.28
C ASP A 135 -30.29 -48.76 23.41
N LYS A 136 -30.93 -49.25 24.48
CA LYS A 136 -32.38 -49.14 24.69
C LYS A 136 -32.79 -48.11 25.71
N MET A 137 -32.02 -47.87 26.78
CA MET A 137 -32.39 -46.87 27.81
C MET A 137 -31.72 -45.50 27.60
N GLY A 138 -30.70 -45.43 26.75
CA GLY A 138 -30.02 -44.17 26.39
C GLY A 138 -28.95 -43.73 27.40
N LEU A 139 -28.36 -44.67 28.14
CA LEU A 139 -27.23 -44.41 29.02
C LEU A 139 -26.03 -43.89 28.21
N LYS A 140 -25.41 -42.80 28.67
CA LYS A 140 -24.31 -42.17 27.93
C LYS A 140 -23.01 -42.95 28.10
N ALA A 141 -22.56 -43.60 27.03
CA ALA A 141 -21.27 -44.29 26.99
C ALA A 141 -20.08 -43.34 26.90
N CYS A 142 -20.27 -42.18 26.24
CA CYS A 142 -19.24 -41.17 26.06
C CYS A 142 -19.83 -39.76 26.09
N ILE A 143 -18.98 -38.78 26.38
CA ILE A 143 -19.36 -37.37 26.41
C ILE A 143 -19.50 -36.88 24.96
N GLN A 144 -20.71 -36.50 24.56
CA GLN A 144 -20.93 -35.94 23.22
C GLN A 144 -20.30 -34.55 23.10
N LEU A 145 -19.93 -34.14 21.88
CA LEU A 145 -19.21 -32.88 21.66
C LEU A 145 -19.90 -31.63 22.25
N PRO A 146 -21.24 -31.44 22.15
CA PRO A 146 -21.92 -30.28 22.77
C PRO A 146 -21.84 -30.27 24.31
N GLU A 147 -21.92 -31.45 24.92
CA GLU A 147 -21.82 -31.59 26.39
C GLU A 147 -20.38 -31.38 26.85
N TRP A 148 -19.42 -31.87 26.06
CA TRP A 148 -18.00 -31.66 26.31
C TRP A 148 -17.64 -30.17 26.31
N TYR A 149 -18.18 -29.41 25.35
CA TYR A 149 -18.05 -27.95 25.31
C TYR A 149 -18.61 -27.29 26.57
N ALA A 150 -19.81 -27.65 27.01
CA ALA A 150 -20.43 -27.10 28.22
C ALA A 150 -19.62 -27.44 29.50
N LEU A 151 -19.02 -28.63 29.56
CA LEU A 151 -18.14 -29.01 30.67
C LEU A 151 -16.84 -28.20 30.67
N MET A 152 -16.23 -27.98 29.50
CA MET A 152 -15.00 -27.18 29.36
C MET A 152 -15.18 -25.72 29.79
N GLU A 153 -16.35 -25.15 29.55
CA GLU A 153 -16.67 -23.77 29.94
C GLU A 153 -16.73 -23.63 31.47
N ASN A 154 -17.39 -24.58 32.15
CA ASN A 154 -17.62 -24.56 33.59
C ASN A 154 -16.47 -25.13 34.44
N ALA A 155 -15.52 -25.86 33.83
CA ALA A 155 -14.44 -26.51 34.55
C ALA A 155 -13.35 -25.52 35.03
N ALA A 156 -12.75 -25.81 36.20
CA ALA A 156 -11.53 -25.16 36.68
C ALA A 156 -10.30 -25.60 35.85
N THR A 157 -9.15 -24.93 36.02
CA THR A 157 -7.93 -25.17 35.23
C THR A 157 -7.46 -26.63 35.23
N GLU A 158 -7.49 -27.32 36.37
CA GLU A 158 -7.15 -28.75 36.49
C GLU A 158 -8.20 -29.67 35.85
N GLY A 159 -9.48 -29.28 35.92
CA GLY A 159 -10.55 -30.01 35.23
C GLY A 159 -10.46 -29.88 33.70
N ARG A 160 -9.99 -28.73 33.21
CA ARG A 160 -9.80 -28.48 31.78
C ARG A 160 -8.68 -29.33 31.18
N SER A 161 -7.57 -29.54 31.90
CA SER A 161 -6.50 -30.42 31.40
C SER A 161 -6.95 -31.88 31.33
N LEU A 162 -7.70 -32.36 32.32
CA LEU A 162 -8.29 -33.71 32.32
C LEU A 162 -9.31 -33.90 31.19
N LEU A 163 -10.20 -32.92 30.99
CA LEU A 163 -11.17 -32.94 29.89
C LEU A 163 -10.50 -32.89 28.51
N LEU A 164 -9.40 -32.14 28.37
CA LEU A 164 -8.61 -32.08 27.15
C LEU A 164 -7.89 -33.40 26.88
N GLN A 165 -7.33 -34.03 27.92
CA GLN A 165 -6.72 -35.36 27.80
C GLN A 165 -7.78 -36.40 27.36
N TYR A 166 -8.97 -36.38 27.97
CA TYR A 166 -10.09 -37.24 27.55
C TYR A 166 -10.47 -37.02 26.08
N PHE A 167 -10.51 -35.76 25.62
CA PHE A 167 -10.79 -35.44 24.22
C PHE A 167 -9.76 -36.05 23.26
N VAL A 168 -8.48 -35.97 23.62
CA VAL A 168 -7.37 -36.53 22.82
C VAL A 168 -7.44 -38.05 22.78
N ASP A 169 -7.57 -38.70 23.94
CA ASP A 169 -7.61 -40.16 24.06
C ASP A 169 -8.79 -40.77 23.27
N ASN A 170 -9.91 -40.02 23.16
CA ASN A 170 -11.13 -40.45 22.47
C ASN A 170 -11.32 -39.79 21.10
N PHE A 171 -10.29 -39.11 20.56
CA PHE A 171 -10.42 -38.33 19.33
C PHE A 171 -10.76 -39.20 18.13
N ASP A 172 -9.95 -40.23 17.88
CA ASP A 172 -10.11 -41.10 16.70
C ASP A 172 -11.41 -41.92 16.72
N THR A 173 -11.89 -42.27 17.92
CA THR A 173 -13.05 -43.14 18.10
C THR A 173 -14.37 -42.38 18.08
N ILE A 174 -14.43 -41.20 18.72
CA ILE A 174 -15.70 -40.50 18.99
C ILE A 174 -15.78 -39.18 18.22
N TYR A 175 -14.69 -38.41 18.18
CA TYR A 175 -14.74 -37.00 17.75
C TYR A 175 -14.31 -36.77 16.30
N LYS A 176 -13.47 -37.61 15.71
CA LYS A 176 -12.86 -37.43 14.37
C LYS A 176 -13.84 -37.02 13.27
N TYR A 177 -15.02 -37.63 13.22
CA TYR A 177 -16.03 -37.38 12.19
C TYR A 177 -16.99 -36.23 12.53
N ARG A 178 -17.09 -35.83 13.81
CA ARG A 178 -18.03 -34.81 14.29
C ARG A 178 -17.35 -33.47 14.60
N TYR A 179 -16.08 -33.50 14.96
CA TYR A 179 -15.32 -32.32 15.31
C TYR A 179 -14.95 -31.52 14.06
N ARG A 180 -15.26 -30.22 14.11
CA ARG A 180 -14.91 -29.22 13.10
C ARG A 180 -14.28 -28.03 13.82
N PRO A 181 -12.97 -27.79 13.68
CA PRO A 181 -12.27 -26.70 14.36
C PRO A 181 -12.92 -25.32 14.14
N GLU A 182 -13.49 -25.08 12.96
CA GLU A 182 -14.12 -23.81 12.58
C GLU A 182 -15.43 -23.54 13.33
N GLN A 183 -16.09 -24.59 13.84
CA GLN A 183 -17.35 -24.50 14.57
C GLN A 183 -17.14 -24.39 16.08
N ALA A 184 -15.90 -24.49 16.56
CA ALA A 184 -15.59 -24.38 17.98
C ALA A 184 -15.79 -22.94 18.48
N THR A 185 -16.83 -22.73 19.28
CA THR A 185 -17.15 -21.40 19.86
C THR A 185 -16.36 -21.11 21.14
N ILE A 186 -15.85 -22.16 21.80
CA ILE A 186 -15.20 -22.07 23.11
C ILE A 186 -13.68 -22.04 22.96
N ALA A 187 -13.04 -21.21 23.78
CA ALA A 187 -11.60 -21.07 23.85
C ALA A 187 -11.01 -22.11 24.83
N PHE A 188 -10.88 -23.35 24.37
CA PHE A 188 -10.55 -24.49 25.21
C PHE A 188 -9.06 -24.90 25.15
N LEU A 189 -8.30 -24.41 24.18
CA LEU A 189 -6.90 -24.80 24.00
C LEU A 189 -5.98 -24.02 24.94
N PRO A 190 -5.04 -24.70 25.63
CA PRO A 190 -4.08 -24.05 26.50
C PRO A 190 -3.00 -23.35 25.67
N THR A 191 -2.78 -22.07 25.96
CA THR A 191 -1.71 -21.27 25.33
C THR A 191 -0.53 -21.08 26.26
N ARG A 192 0.63 -20.72 25.71
CA ARG A 192 1.83 -20.37 26.51
C ARG A 192 1.59 -19.21 27.48
N CYS A 193 0.62 -18.35 27.20
CA CYS A 193 0.24 -17.21 28.05
C CYS A 193 -0.74 -17.58 29.17
N GLY A 194 -1.15 -18.85 29.28
CA GLY A 194 -2.12 -19.32 30.27
C GLY A 194 -3.58 -18.96 29.95
N THR A 195 -3.84 -18.30 28.82
CA THR A 195 -5.19 -18.01 28.35
C THR A 195 -5.74 -19.15 27.49
N GLY A 196 -7.06 -19.36 27.51
CA GLY A 196 -7.72 -20.26 26.58
C GLY A 196 -7.79 -19.65 25.19
N ALA A 197 -7.50 -20.44 24.15
CA ALA A 197 -7.65 -20.04 22.75
C ALA A 197 -8.63 -20.95 22.00
N LYS A 198 -9.25 -20.40 20.95
CA LYS A 198 -9.99 -21.19 19.97
C LYS A 198 -9.00 -21.87 19.03
N PRO A 199 -9.33 -23.04 18.45
CA PRO A 199 -8.51 -23.70 17.43
C PRO A 199 -8.11 -22.80 16.27
N THR A 200 -9.02 -21.92 15.80
CA THR A 200 -8.78 -21.00 14.69
C THR A 200 -7.90 -19.79 15.06
N ASP A 201 -7.74 -19.51 16.35
CA ASP A 201 -6.99 -18.37 16.89
C ASP A 201 -5.65 -18.80 17.52
N CYS A 202 -5.35 -20.11 17.50
CA CYS A 202 -4.18 -20.71 18.12
C CYS A 202 -3.21 -21.26 17.06
N PHE A 203 -1.93 -20.93 17.18
CA PHE A 203 -0.89 -21.30 16.22
C PHE A 203 0.25 -22.06 16.90
N THR A 204 1.05 -22.79 16.14
CA THR A 204 2.21 -23.53 16.69
C THR A 204 3.53 -22.78 16.54
N ASP A 205 3.66 -21.89 15.55
CA ASP A 205 4.92 -21.18 15.35
C ASP A 205 5.07 -20.00 16.31
N ALA A 206 6.22 -19.95 17.00
CA ALA A 206 6.55 -18.91 17.97
C ALA A 206 6.69 -17.53 17.33
N GLY A 207 7.01 -17.45 16.04
CA GLY A 207 7.12 -16.17 15.31
C GLY A 207 5.81 -15.36 15.29
N CYS A 208 4.66 -16.01 15.47
CA CYS A 208 3.35 -15.35 15.49
C CYS A 208 3.14 -14.48 16.76
N GLU A 209 3.89 -14.73 17.83
CA GLU A 209 3.77 -14.00 19.11
C GLU A 209 4.01 -12.49 18.92
N VAL A 210 4.90 -12.14 17.99
CA VAL A 210 5.31 -10.75 17.75
C VAL A 210 4.15 -9.88 17.25
N LEU A 211 3.14 -10.48 16.63
CA LEU A 211 1.90 -9.82 16.18
C LEU A 211 0.75 -9.97 17.17
N GLY A 212 0.98 -10.55 18.35
CA GLY A 212 -0.02 -10.75 19.40
C GLY A 212 -0.92 -11.97 19.19
N PHE A 213 -0.55 -12.90 18.31
CA PHE A 213 -1.30 -14.15 18.14
C PHE A 213 -0.98 -15.14 19.27
N LEU A 214 -1.97 -15.96 19.63
CA LEU A 214 -1.85 -16.93 20.70
C LEU A 214 -1.16 -18.21 20.21
N ILE A 215 -0.19 -18.69 20.97
CA ILE A 215 0.59 -19.89 20.64
C ILE A 215 0.18 -21.03 21.55
N LEU A 216 -0.03 -22.22 20.96
CA LEU A 216 -0.34 -23.45 21.68
C LEU A 216 0.77 -23.78 22.67
N ASP A 217 0.44 -24.37 23.80
CA ASP A 217 1.46 -24.82 24.76
C ASP A 217 2.34 -25.95 24.16
N THR A 218 3.64 -25.96 24.51
CA THR A 218 4.68 -26.83 23.93
C THR A 218 4.35 -28.31 24.06
N GLN A 219 3.75 -28.70 25.18
CA GLN A 219 3.29 -30.07 25.46
C GLN A 219 2.26 -30.59 24.44
N TRP A 220 1.45 -29.71 23.82
CA TRP A 220 0.37 -30.10 22.91
C TRP A 220 0.73 -29.96 21.42
N HIS A 221 1.97 -29.56 21.09
CA HIS A 221 2.37 -29.33 19.69
C HIS A 221 2.26 -30.58 18.81
N ALA A 222 2.56 -31.77 19.36
CA ALA A 222 2.43 -33.03 18.63
C ALA A 222 0.98 -33.33 18.19
N LEU A 223 0.01 -32.77 18.93
CA LEU A 223 -1.43 -32.94 18.72
C LEU A 223 -2.07 -31.70 18.06
N ALA A 224 -1.29 -30.71 17.65
CA ALA A 224 -1.81 -29.49 17.05
C ALA A 224 -2.72 -29.74 15.84
N THR A 225 -2.39 -30.75 15.04
CA THR A 225 -3.18 -31.16 13.87
C THR A 225 -4.53 -31.77 14.24
N THR A 226 -4.63 -32.50 15.36
CA THR A 226 -5.90 -33.09 15.83
C THR A 226 -6.84 -32.00 16.34
N PHE A 227 -6.30 -30.98 16.99
CA PHE A 227 -7.07 -29.80 17.40
C PHE A 227 -7.47 -28.91 16.21
N GLY A 228 -6.76 -28.98 15.09
CA GLY A 228 -6.99 -28.12 13.93
C GLY A 228 -6.24 -26.80 13.98
N CYS A 229 -5.23 -26.68 14.85
CA CYS A 229 -4.34 -25.53 14.90
C CYS A 229 -3.46 -25.53 13.66
N LYS A 230 -3.30 -24.36 13.04
CA LYS A 230 -2.41 -24.16 11.89
C LYS A 230 -1.04 -23.69 12.37
N PRO A 231 0.04 -23.95 11.62
CA PRO A 231 1.35 -23.45 12.00
C PRO A 231 1.41 -21.92 12.00
N HIS A 232 0.74 -21.30 11.04
CA HIS A 232 0.72 -19.86 10.89
C HIS A 232 -0.68 -19.32 10.55
N PRO A 233 -0.98 -18.06 10.92
CA PRO A 233 -2.21 -17.39 10.51
C PRO A 233 -2.27 -17.17 9.00
N PRO A 234 -3.48 -17.13 8.40
CA PRO A 234 -3.64 -16.78 7.00
C PRO A 234 -3.20 -15.32 6.76
N PRO A 235 -2.73 -14.98 5.54
CA PRO A 235 -2.21 -13.64 5.22
C PRO A 235 -3.19 -12.49 5.50
N GLN A 236 -4.50 -12.71 5.33
CA GLN A 236 -5.52 -11.70 5.64
C GLN A 236 -5.49 -11.26 7.10
N ARG A 237 -5.37 -12.22 8.03
CA ARG A 237 -5.29 -11.90 9.47
C ARG A 237 -4.00 -11.20 9.84
N LEU A 238 -2.89 -11.47 9.12
CA LEU A 238 -1.64 -10.73 9.32
C LEU A 238 -1.81 -9.25 8.95
N ILE A 239 -2.49 -8.97 7.84
CA ILE A 239 -2.78 -7.60 7.38
C ILE A 239 -3.70 -6.89 8.37
N ASP A 240 -4.76 -7.57 8.84
CA ASP A 240 -5.67 -6.99 9.83
C ASP A 240 -4.97 -6.74 11.17
N ALA A 241 -4.05 -7.64 11.58
CA ALA A 241 -3.23 -7.42 12.76
C ALA A 241 -2.32 -6.20 12.59
N LEU A 242 -1.68 -6.04 11.42
CA LEU A 242 -0.84 -4.88 11.09
C LEU A 242 -1.63 -3.56 11.10
N GLN A 243 -2.86 -3.56 10.59
CA GLN A 243 -3.74 -2.38 10.60
C GLN A 243 -4.07 -1.91 12.01
N ASN A 244 -4.19 -2.82 12.96
CA ASN A 244 -4.60 -2.51 14.33
C ASN A 244 -3.43 -2.05 15.22
N ILE A 245 -2.19 -2.04 14.73
CA ILE A 245 -1.04 -1.68 15.58
C ILE A 245 -0.86 -0.17 15.67
N LYS A 246 -1.40 0.41 16.74
CA LYS A 246 -1.38 1.86 17.01
C LYS A 246 -0.01 2.43 17.38
N SER A 247 0.83 1.66 18.06
CA SER A 247 2.18 2.08 18.44
C SER A 247 3.09 0.86 18.46
N ILE A 248 4.08 0.84 17.59
CA ILE A 248 5.05 -0.24 17.59
C ILE A 248 6.40 0.34 18.03
N SER A 249 7.02 -0.28 19.04
CA SER A 249 8.40 0.04 19.43
C SER A 249 9.35 -0.43 18.32
N ALA A 250 10.37 0.38 17.98
CA ALA A 250 11.31 0.09 16.91
C ALA A 250 11.93 -1.32 17.00
N GLN A 251 12.15 -1.83 18.22
CA GLN A 251 12.65 -3.18 18.48
C GLN A 251 11.63 -4.26 18.09
N ASN A 252 10.34 -4.08 18.41
CA ASN A 252 9.30 -5.05 18.05
C ASN A 252 9.01 -5.07 16.53
N ILE A 253 9.06 -3.92 15.83
CA ILE A 253 8.89 -3.90 14.35
C ILE A 253 9.90 -4.81 13.67
N THR A 254 11.16 -4.81 14.11
CA THR A 254 12.18 -5.63 13.43
C THR A 254 11.82 -7.11 13.49
N GLY A 255 11.24 -7.57 14.61
CA GLY A 255 10.70 -8.93 14.74
C GLY A 255 9.51 -9.17 13.82
N ILE A 256 8.55 -8.24 13.80
CA ILE A 256 7.34 -8.33 12.95
C ILE A 256 7.74 -8.41 11.47
N LEU A 257 8.61 -7.51 11.02
CA LEU A 257 9.06 -7.45 9.64
C LEU A 257 9.87 -8.68 9.24
N LYS A 258 10.73 -9.20 10.13
CA LYS A 258 11.46 -10.46 9.87
C LYS A 258 10.51 -11.64 9.72
N TYR A 259 9.49 -11.73 10.57
CA TYR A 259 8.47 -12.76 10.49
C TYR A 259 7.67 -12.67 9.18
N LEU A 260 7.23 -11.47 8.79
CA LEU A 260 6.51 -11.25 7.54
C LEU A 260 7.39 -11.53 6.31
N ALA A 261 8.68 -11.14 6.36
CA ALA A 261 9.62 -11.38 5.27
C ALA A 261 9.85 -12.89 5.03
N GLY A 262 9.92 -13.68 6.11
CA GLY A 262 9.99 -15.15 6.02
C GLY A 262 8.76 -15.78 5.36
N ARG A 263 7.63 -15.06 5.35
CA ARG A 263 6.35 -15.50 4.77
C ARG A 263 5.96 -14.76 3.49
N SER A 264 6.92 -14.08 2.87
CA SER A 264 6.71 -13.31 1.63
C SER A 264 6.03 -14.12 0.51
N LEU A 265 6.30 -15.43 0.41
CA LEU A 265 5.71 -16.33 -0.59
C LEU A 265 4.23 -16.64 -0.37
N ASP A 266 3.69 -16.43 0.83
CA ASP A 266 2.28 -16.68 1.13
C ASP A 266 1.36 -15.55 0.63
N PHE A 267 1.93 -14.41 0.23
CA PHE A 267 1.17 -13.22 -0.15
C PHE A 267 0.84 -13.18 -1.65
N VAL A 268 -0.44 -12.97 -1.96
CA VAL A 268 -1.01 -12.79 -3.30
C VAL A 268 -0.92 -11.29 -3.70
N PRO A 269 -0.92 -10.91 -5.00
CA PRO A 269 -0.83 -9.50 -5.41
C PRO A 269 -1.78 -8.54 -4.68
N SER A 270 -3.03 -8.93 -4.43
CA SER A 270 -4.01 -8.12 -3.69
C SER A 270 -3.60 -7.85 -2.23
N HIS A 271 -2.84 -8.75 -1.61
CA HIS A 271 -2.29 -8.54 -0.28
C HIS A 271 -1.18 -7.47 -0.31
N TRP A 272 -0.33 -7.48 -1.34
CA TRP A 272 0.75 -6.50 -1.50
C TRP A 272 0.22 -5.09 -1.72
N ASP A 273 -0.86 -4.92 -2.49
CA ASP A 273 -1.50 -3.61 -2.68
C ASP A 273 -2.03 -3.05 -1.35
N ARG A 274 -2.58 -3.91 -0.48
CA ARG A 274 -3.01 -3.48 0.87
C ARG A 274 -1.81 -3.10 1.72
N ILE A 275 -0.79 -3.96 1.81
CA ILE A 275 0.42 -3.71 2.62
C ILE A 275 1.09 -2.40 2.21
N ARG A 276 1.14 -2.10 0.90
CA ARG A 276 1.73 -0.87 0.35
C ARG A 276 1.15 0.41 0.91
N GLU A 277 -0.15 0.42 1.22
CA GLU A 277 -0.87 1.61 1.72
C GLU A 277 -0.97 1.66 3.26
N LEU A 278 -0.50 0.63 3.97
CA LEU A 278 -0.54 0.59 5.43
C LEU A 278 0.52 1.48 6.07
N HIS A 279 0.12 2.20 7.10
CA HIS A 279 1.02 3.02 7.92
C HIS A 279 1.49 2.18 9.12
N PHE A 280 2.57 1.44 8.98
CA PHE A 280 3.07 0.59 10.07
C PHE A 280 4.60 0.62 10.25
N ILE A 281 5.34 1.28 9.35
CA ILE A 281 6.80 1.41 9.46
C ILE A 281 7.09 2.68 10.26
N PRO A 282 7.71 2.62 11.45
CA PRO A 282 8.06 3.84 12.17
C PRO A 282 9.32 4.48 11.61
N VAL A 283 9.29 5.80 11.56
CA VAL A 283 10.49 6.59 11.30
C VAL A 283 10.88 7.38 12.55
N LEU A 284 12.16 7.30 12.90
CA LEU A 284 12.76 8.11 13.94
C LEU A 284 13.03 9.49 13.33
N MET A 285 12.13 10.46 13.56
CA MET A 285 12.49 11.85 13.29
C MET A 285 13.28 12.40 14.49
N PRO A 286 14.31 13.23 14.26
CA PRO A 286 15.21 13.74 15.31
C PRO A 286 14.50 14.52 16.44
N ASN A 287 13.24 14.92 16.24
CA ASN A 287 12.50 15.80 17.15
C ASN A 287 11.30 15.09 17.81
N THR A 288 11.15 13.76 17.64
CA THR A 288 9.99 13.01 18.15
C THR A 288 10.34 12.28 19.44
N THR A 289 9.52 12.48 20.47
CA THR A 289 9.58 11.71 21.71
C THR A 289 9.18 10.25 21.44
N LEU A 290 9.78 9.33 22.21
CA LEU A 290 9.68 7.86 22.07
C LEU A 290 8.25 7.28 22.01
N SER A 291 7.23 8.05 22.38
CA SER A 291 5.84 7.60 22.50
C SER A 291 5.01 7.67 21.21
N THR A 292 5.43 8.47 20.22
CA THR A 292 4.64 8.66 18.99
C THR A 292 5.54 8.67 17.76
N TYR A 293 6.02 7.49 17.36
CA TYR A 293 6.69 7.38 16.06
C TYR A 293 5.67 7.59 14.95
N PRO A 294 5.84 8.58 14.05
CA PRO A 294 5.01 8.67 12.86
C PRO A 294 5.22 7.39 12.05
N GLN A 295 4.13 6.69 11.79
CA GLN A 295 4.12 5.50 10.95
C GLN A 295 3.94 5.94 9.50
N ILE A 296 4.81 5.47 8.63
CA ILE A 296 4.77 5.73 7.19
C ILE A 296 4.37 4.47 6.42
N ARG A 297 4.02 4.68 5.15
CA ARG A 297 3.76 3.62 4.19
C ARG A 297 5.06 3.02 3.67
N PRO A 298 5.10 1.71 3.35
CA PRO A 298 6.23 1.11 2.65
C PRO A 298 6.63 1.84 1.37
N ARG A 299 5.67 2.36 0.60
CA ARG A 299 5.95 3.11 -0.64
C ARG A 299 6.70 4.42 -0.41
N ASP A 300 6.53 5.03 0.76
CA ASP A 300 7.16 6.31 1.13
C ASP A 300 8.55 6.09 1.76
N LEU A 301 8.98 4.83 1.91
CA LEU A 301 10.27 4.44 2.49
C LEU A 301 11.33 4.21 1.40
N TYR A 302 12.52 4.72 1.67
CA TYR A 302 13.71 4.47 0.89
C TYR A 302 14.75 3.66 1.67
N LEU A 303 15.39 2.70 1.00
CA LEU A 303 16.27 1.72 1.64
C LEU A 303 17.76 2.15 1.65
N ASN A 304 18.13 3.16 0.85
CA ASN A 304 19.52 3.60 0.73
C ASN A 304 19.90 4.70 1.75
N GLU A 305 20.43 4.31 2.93
CA GLU A 305 20.76 5.26 4.01
C GLU A 305 21.86 6.28 3.67
N THR A 306 22.70 6.00 2.66
CA THR A 306 23.79 6.91 2.24
C THR A 306 23.36 7.95 1.21
N SER A 307 22.06 8.03 0.92
CA SER A 307 21.52 8.96 -0.06
C SER A 307 21.72 10.43 0.37
N GLU A 308 22.06 11.29 -0.58
CA GLU A 308 22.24 12.73 -0.36
C GLU A 308 20.94 13.46 0.01
N TYR A 309 19.79 12.81 -0.22
CA TYR A 309 18.46 13.33 0.11
C TYR A 309 18.02 12.98 1.55
N ALA A 310 18.94 12.48 2.39
CA ALA A 310 18.68 12.18 3.79
C ALA A 310 18.16 13.41 4.56
N GLY A 311 16.95 13.28 5.12
CA GLY A 311 16.21 14.34 5.81
C GLY A 311 15.12 15.01 4.98
N LEU A 312 15.10 14.82 3.66
CA LEU A 312 14.02 15.24 2.76
C LEU A 312 13.00 14.10 2.54
N PHE A 313 13.51 12.87 2.51
CA PHE A 313 12.73 11.64 2.48
C PHE A 313 13.09 10.74 3.66
N TYR A 314 12.28 9.71 3.86
CA TYR A 314 12.46 8.74 4.93
C TYR A 314 13.36 7.59 4.45
N PHE A 315 14.57 7.52 4.99
CA PHE A 315 15.52 6.46 4.72
C PHE A 315 15.70 5.56 5.93
N LYS A 316 15.58 4.24 5.75
CA LYS A 316 15.84 3.25 6.80
C LYS A 316 16.00 1.84 6.22
N SER A 317 17.12 1.18 6.54
CA SER A 317 17.33 -0.24 6.25
C SER A 317 17.04 -1.09 7.49
N PHE A 318 16.47 -2.27 7.27
CA PHE A 318 16.19 -3.27 8.30
C PHE A 318 16.96 -4.58 8.05
N GLY A 319 17.93 -4.55 7.14
CA GLY A 319 18.74 -5.67 6.70
C GLY A 319 18.17 -6.40 5.49
N LYS A 320 19.04 -7.08 4.75
CA LYS A 320 18.78 -7.62 3.39
C LYS A 320 17.45 -8.37 3.21
N VAL A 321 17.09 -9.24 4.16
CA VAL A 321 15.86 -10.06 4.08
C VAL A 321 14.61 -9.21 4.21
N VAL A 322 14.62 -8.27 5.15
CA VAL A 322 13.49 -7.36 5.38
C VAL A 322 13.41 -6.32 4.27
N ASP A 323 14.54 -5.81 3.81
CA ASP A 323 14.61 -4.84 2.72
C ASP A 323 14.04 -5.44 1.42
N ALA A 324 14.27 -6.72 1.14
CA ALA A 324 13.64 -7.43 0.02
C ALA A 324 12.11 -7.53 0.16
N PHE A 325 11.61 -7.79 1.37
CA PHE A 325 10.17 -7.78 1.66
C PHE A 325 9.57 -6.38 1.49
N LEU A 326 10.24 -5.34 2.00
CA LEU A 326 9.80 -3.96 1.86
C LEU A 326 9.83 -3.50 0.41
N ALA A 327 10.83 -3.93 -0.38
CA ALA A 327 10.88 -3.68 -1.81
C ALA A 327 9.69 -4.33 -2.54
N ALA A 328 9.32 -5.56 -2.19
CA ALA A 328 8.11 -6.20 -2.71
C ALA A 328 6.82 -5.46 -2.29
N ALA A 329 6.80 -4.88 -1.09
CA ALA A 329 5.72 -4.02 -0.61
C ALA A 329 5.68 -2.63 -1.29
N GLY A 330 6.71 -2.24 -2.06
CA GLY A 330 6.76 -1.00 -2.83
C GLY A 330 7.78 0.03 -2.34
N ALA A 331 8.60 -0.29 -1.33
CA ALA A 331 9.75 0.54 -0.96
C ALA A 331 10.77 0.59 -2.11
N LYS A 332 11.47 1.71 -2.24
CA LYS A 332 12.46 1.92 -3.29
C LYS A 332 13.86 2.07 -2.68
N TYR A 333 14.90 1.88 -3.48
CA TYR A 333 16.26 2.15 -3.00
C TYR A 333 16.52 3.66 -2.93
N ASP A 334 16.21 4.37 -4.01
CA ASP A 334 16.35 5.83 -4.12
C ASP A 334 15.10 6.46 -4.76
N PRO A 335 14.80 7.73 -4.45
CA PRO A 335 13.71 8.47 -5.06
C PRO A 335 13.93 8.65 -6.55
N THR A 336 12.84 8.46 -7.30
CA THR A 336 12.82 8.75 -8.74
C THR A 336 12.84 10.26 -8.98
N THR A 337 13.30 10.69 -10.15
CA THR A 337 13.26 12.10 -10.61
C THR A 337 11.86 12.71 -10.50
N GLU A 338 10.84 11.94 -10.84
CA GLU A 338 9.45 12.32 -10.72
C GLU A 338 9.01 12.53 -9.27
N GLU A 339 9.39 11.63 -8.36
CA GLU A 339 9.12 11.79 -6.93
C GLU A 339 9.87 12.99 -6.33
N LEU A 340 11.13 13.21 -6.77
CA LEU A 340 11.92 14.38 -6.40
C LEU A 340 11.20 15.66 -6.87
N ALA A 341 10.77 15.73 -8.12
CA ALA A 341 10.05 16.88 -8.68
C ALA A 341 8.70 17.10 -7.96
N ARG A 342 7.92 16.05 -7.75
CA ARG A 342 6.65 16.12 -7.01
C ARG A 342 6.86 16.61 -5.59
N ARG A 343 7.87 16.10 -4.88
CA ARG A 343 8.16 16.50 -3.50
C ARG A 343 8.65 17.95 -3.43
N LEU A 344 9.53 18.35 -4.34
CA LEU A 344 10.06 19.71 -4.45
C LEU A 344 8.94 20.74 -4.62
N VAL A 345 7.87 20.37 -5.31
CA VAL A 345 6.74 21.24 -5.68
C VAL A 345 5.48 20.96 -4.85
N SER A 346 5.58 20.14 -3.80
CA SER A 346 4.44 19.78 -2.96
C SER A 346 3.94 20.95 -2.10
N ASP A 347 4.87 21.68 -1.45
CA ASP A 347 4.59 22.87 -0.64
C ASP A 347 5.62 23.97 -0.93
N ASP A 348 5.27 25.22 -0.66
CA ASP A 348 6.12 26.40 -0.95
C ASP A 348 7.42 26.44 -0.13
N GLU A 349 7.51 25.72 0.99
CA GLU A 349 8.71 25.64 1.81
C GLU A 349 9.74 24.62 1.31
N TRP A 350 9.31 23.59 0.57
CA TRP A 350 10.20 22.50 0.16
C TRP A 350 11.38 22.95 -0.69
N PRO A 351 11.23 23.84 -1.69
CA PRO A 351 12.36 24.32 -2.47
C PRO A 351 13.46 24.94 -1.61
N ARG A 352 13.07 25.73 -0.59
CA ARG A 352 14.00 26.35 0.36
C ARG A 352 14.69 25.31 1.24
N ARG A 353 13.96 24.29 1.71
CA ARG A 353 14.52 23.18 2.50
C ARG A 353 15.51 22.34 1.70
N PHE A 354 15.18 22.02 0.44
CA PHE A 354 16.09 21.33 -0.47
C PHE A 354 17.36 22.15 -0.69
N LEU A 355 17.23 23.45 -0.98
CA LEU A 355 18.37 24.33 -1.20
C LEU A 355 19.24 24.47 0.05
N SER A 356 18.65 24.67 1.23
CA SER A 356 19.42 24.81 2.47
C SER A 356 20.17 23.54 2.87
N ARG A 357 19.64 22.37 2.48
CA ARG A 357 20.20 21.06 2.86
C ARG A 357 21.26 20.58 1.87
N LEU A 358 20.98 20.69 0.57
CA LEU A 358 21.86 20.23 -0.50
C LEU A 358 22.96 21.24 -0.83
N GLY A 359 22.69 22.53 -0.63
CA GLY A 359 23.52 23.62 -1.15
C GLY A 359 23.25 23.90 -2.63
N VAL A 360 23.78 25.03 -3.12
CA VAL A 360 23.48 25.55 -4.46
C VAL A 360 23.94 24.59 -5.58
N ASP A 361 25.15 24.04 -5.49
CA ASP A 361 25.72 23.20 -6.56
C ASP A 361 24.95 21.88 -6.73
N LYS A 362 24.64 21.20 -5.62
CA LYS A 362 23.85 19.96 -5.65
C LYS A 362 22.40 20.21 -6.03
N TYR A 363 21.83 21.34 -5.61
CA TYR A 363 20.50 21.73 -6.05
C TYR A 363 20.47 22.01 -7.56
N LYS A 364 21.51 22.65 -8.11
CA LYS A 364 21.66 22.82 -9.57
C LYS A 364 21.74 21.44 -10.26
N ALA A 365 22.52 20.50 -9.73
CA ALA A 365 22.60 19.14 -10.28
C ALA A 365 21.24 18.40 -10.24
N LEU A 366 20.44 18.61 -9.19
CA LEU A 366 19.07 18.11 -9.10
C LEU A 366 18.18 18.72 -10.21
N LEU A 367 18.26 20.04 -10.40
CA LEU A 367 17.53 20.71 -11.49
C LEU A 367 17.95 20.18 -12.87
N HIS A 368 19.24 19.91 -13.10
CA HIS A 368 19.69 19.26 -14.33
C HIS A 368 19.06 17.90 -14.54
N ARG A 369 18.98 17.09 -13.48
CA ARG A 369 18.39 15.75 -13.56
C ARG A 369 16.89 15.82 -13.90
N ILE A 370 16.16 16.75 -13.28
CA ILE A 370 14.76 17.02 -13.59
C ILE A 370 14.61 17.56 -15.02
N ALA A 371 15.48 18.49 -15.41
CA ALA A 371 15.50 19.06 -16.75
C ALA A 371 15.85 18.02 -17.83
N ALA A 372 16.69 17.03 -17.56
CA ALA A 372 17.01 15.98 -18.53
C ALA A 372 15.79 15.10 -18.85
N GLU A 373 14.93 14.85 -17.86
CA GLU A 373 13.73 14.00 -17.98
C GLU A 373 12.44 14.83 -18.17
N HIS A 374 12.54 16.11 -18.51
CA HIS A 374 11.37 17.00 -18.61
C HIS A 374 10.31 16.53 -19.61
N GLY A 375 10.70 15.81 -20.67
CA GLY A 375 9.78 15.27 -21.68
C GLY A 375 8.79 14.24 -21.13
N THR A 376 9.19 13.41 -20.16
CA THR A 376 8.29 12.45 -19.50
C THR A 376 7.52 13.11 -18.37
N LEU A 377 8.17 13.98 -17.58
CA LEU A 377 7.55 14.69 -16.45
C LEU A 377 6.38 15.58 -16.88
N PHE A 378 6.48 16.22 -18.06
CA PHE A 378 5.44 17.11 -18.57
C PHE A 378 4.22 16.37 -19.14
N GLN A 379 4.21 15.03 -19.16
CA GLN A 379 3.00 14.27 -19.45
C GLN A 379 1.99 14.38 -18.29
N ASP A 380 2.47 14.57 -17.05
CA ASP A 380 1.61 14.83 -15.90
C ASP A 380 1.23 16.33 -15.84
N ALA A 381 0.05 16.65 -16.34
CA ALA A 381 -0.47 18.02 -16.37
C ALA A 381 -0.61 18.63 -14.96
N THR A 382 -0.86 17.83 -13.93
CA THR A 382 -1.04 18.32 -12.55
C THR A 382 0.29 18.74 -11.94
N LEU A 383 1.35 17.96 -12.18
CA LEU A 383 2.70 18.30 -11.75
C LEU A 383 3.19 19.55 -12.48
N LEU A 384 2.97 19.63 -13.80
CA LEU A 384 3.36 20.78 -14.61
C LEU A 384 2.71 22.08 -14.11
N ASP A 385 1.41 22.09 -13.86
CA ASP A 385 0.71 23.29 -13.35
C ASP A 385 1.27 23.75 -12.00
N LYS A 386 1.57 22.81 -11.10
CA LYS A 386 2.22 23.15 -9.83
C LYS A 386 3.64 23.68 -10.06
N MET A 387 4.44 23.08 -10.93
CA MET A 387 5.81 23.54 -11.25
C MET A 387 5.80 24.98 -11.78
N LYS A 388 4.79 25.36 -12.58
CA LYS A 388 4.68 26.74 -13.08
C LYS A 388 4.39 27.75 -11.97
N LYS A 389 3.70 27.34 -10.91
CA LYS A 389 3.25 28.20 -9.80
C LYS A 389 4.21 28.25 -8.64
N THR A 390 5.04 27.23 -8.42
CA THR A 390 5.95 27.19 -7.27
C THR A 390 7.27 27.89 -7.56
N PRO A 391 7.80 28.68 -6.59
CA PRO A 391 9.11 29.32 -6.72
C PRO A 391 10.24 28.33 -6.40
N PHE A 392 10.59 27.45 -7.34
CA PHE A 392 11.61 26.41 -7.15
C PHE A 392 12.82 26.52 -8.08
N LEU A 393 12.78 27.40 -9.08
CA LEU A 393 13.85 27.54 -10.05
C LEU A 393 14.95 28.46 -9.51
N LEU A 394 16.20 28.11 -9.78
CA LEU A 394 17.33 28.97 -9.46
C LEU A 394 17.36 30.15 -10.43
N ALA A 395 17.47 31.36 -9.90
CA ALA A 395 17.67 32.57 -10.69
C ALA A 395 18.71 33.46 -10.01
N MET A 396 19.33 34.34 -10.80
CA MET A 396 20.26 35.35 -10.33
C MET A 396 19.56 36.71 -10.35
N ASN A 397 19.58 37.42 -9.22
CA ASN A 397 18.97 38.74 -9.10
C ASN A 397 19.89 39.86 -9.63
N GLU A 398 19.41 41.10 -9.56
CA GLU A 398 20.15 42.33 -9.93
C GLU A 398 21.51 42.46 -9.19
N ASN A 399 21.59 41.93 -7.96
CA ASN A 399 22.77 41.98 -7.09
C ASN A 399 23.71 40.78 -7.26
N MET A 400 23.51 39.93 -8.26
CA MET A 400 24.26 38.68 -8.48
C MET A 400 24.06 37.60 -7.40
N GLU A 401 23.01 37.72 -6.59
CA GLU A 401 22.66 36.72 -5.57
C GLU A 401 21.76 35.64 -6.17
N VAL A 402 21.96 34.40 -5.71
CA VAL A 402 21.16 33.24 -6.14
C VAL A 402 19.89 33.19 -5.31
N ILE A 403 18.74 33.26 -5.98
CA ILE A 403 17.40 33.23 -5.39
C ILE A 403 16.55 32.11 -6.02
N LEU A 404 15.50 31.71 -5.32
CA LEU A 404 14.47 30.79 -5.85
C LEU A 404 13.25 31.58 -6.29
N THR A 405 12.83 31.42 -7.55
CA THR A 405 11.69 32.15 -8.13
C THR A 405 10.85 31.27 -9.05
N GLN A 406 9.71 31.80 -9.50
CA GLN A 406 8.82 31.14 -10.46
C GLN A 406 9.31 31.38 -11.89
N ALA A 407 9.07 30.41 -12.78
CA ALA A 407 9.50 30.50 -14.18
C ALA A 407 9.06 31.80 -14.90
N ARG A 408 7.82 32.25 -14.65
CA ARG A 408 7.27 33.48 -15.27
C ARG A 408 8.04 34.75 -14.94
N ASP A 409 8.76 34.78 -13.82
CA ASP A 409 9.51 35.94 -13.34
C ASP A 409 10.99 35.88 -13.78
N ILE A 410 11.38 34.82 -14.50
CA ILE A 410 12.76 34.58 -14.96
C ILE A 410 12.86 34.92 -16.44
N SER A 411 13.87 35.72 -16.78
CA SER A 411 14.23 36.04 -18.16
C SER A 411 15.39 35.15 -18.63
N LEU A 412 15.24 34.59 -19.83
CA LEU A 412 16.33 33.90 -20.54
C LEU A 412 17.12 34.93 -21.34
N ILE A 413 18.44 34.81 -21.38
CA ILE A 413 19.30 35.84 -21.97
C ILE A 413 19.76 35.41 -23.37
N ASP A 414 19.37 36.19 -24.38
CA ASP A 414 19.85 36.10 -25.76
C ASP A 414 20.53 37.39 -26.26
N ASP A 415 20.46 38.49 -25.50
CA ASP A 415 21.12 39.77 -25.79
C ASP A 415 21.87 40.29 -24.54
N GLU A 416 23.19 40.21 -24.58
CA GLU A 416 24.09 40.65 -23.49
C GLU A 416 24.00 42.17 -23.22
N ILE A 417 23.75 42.98 -24.25
CA ILE A 417 23.65 44.45 -24.11
C ILE A 417 22.41 44.78 -23.30
N VAL A 418 21.29 44.11 -23.61
CA VAL A 418 20.03 44.30 -22.90
C VAL A 418 20.12 43.74 -21.46
N GLN A 419 20.84 42.64 -21.27
CA GLN A 419 21.14 42.11 -19.93
C GLN A 419 21.88 43.14 -19.08
N GLU A 420 22.91 43.79 -19.61
CA GLU A 420 23.71 44.77 -18.88
C GLU A 420 22.88 46.01 -18.49
N LEU A 421 21.99 46.45 -19.39
CA LEU A 421 21.13 47.62 -19.20
C LEU A 421 20.10 47.42 -18.09
N PHE A 422 19.32 46.34 -18.16
CA PHE A 422 18.15 46.17 -17.29
C PHE A 422 18.41 45.25 -16.09
N ARG A 423 19.47 44.44 -16.16
CA ARG A 423 19.88 43.43 -15.18
C ARG A 423 18.69 42.60 -14.65
N PRO A 424 17.83 42.02 -15.51
CA PRO A 424 16.65 41.32 -15.03
C PRO A 424 17.03 40.10 -14.18
N ILE A 425 16.06 39.60 -13.42
CA ILE A 425 16.15 38.28 -12.80
C ILE A 425 16.33 37.26 -13.92
N ARG A 426 17.46 36.55 -13.92
CA ARG A 426 17.88 35.72 -15.04
C ARG A 426 18.16 34.28 -14.64
N ALA A 427 17.94 33.36 -15.58
CA ALA A 427 18.34 31.97 -15.39
C ALA A 427 19.87 31.85 -15.36
N PRO A 428 20.43 30.84 -14.67
CA PRO A 428 21.82 30.46 -14.84
C PRO A 428 22.10 30.11 -16.30
N ILE A 429 23.24 30.57 -16.83
CA ILE A 429 23.67 30.25 -18.20
C ILE A 429 23.95 28.76 -18.25
N ASP A 430 23.04 28.02 -18.89
CA ASP A 430 23.09 26.57 -18.93
C ASP A 430 22.21 26.00 -20.04
N PRO A 431 22.81 25.31 -21.04
CA PRO A 431 22.09 24.85 -22.23
C PRO A 431 21.03 23.77 -21.93
N VAL A 432 21.09 23.10 -20.77
CA VAL A 432 20.10 22.10 -20.38
C VAL A 432 18.94 22.75 -19.61
N LEU A 433 19.23 23.78 -18.81
CA LEU A 433 18.21 24.45 -18.00
C LEU A 433 17.40 25.46 -18.82
N GLU A 434 18.00 26.18 -19.76
CA GLU A 434 17.30 27.20 -20.56
C GLU A 434 16.05 26.67 -21.29
N PRO A 435 16.09 25.54 -22.03
CA PRO A 435 14.89 24.98 -22.67
C PRO A 435 13.84 24.51 -21.64
N PHE A 436 14.30 23.99 -20.50
CA PHE A 436 13.43 23.56 -19.42
C PHE A 436 12.68 24.76 -18.80
N TYR A 437 13.38 25.87 -18.58
CA TYR A 437 12.83 27.12 -18.04
C TYR A 437 11.85 27.75 -19.05
N GLU A 438 12.19 27.76 -20.34
CA GLU A 438 11.32 28.20 -21.42
C GLU A 438 10.00 27.42 -21.42
N ARG A 439 10.07 26.09 -21.32
CA ARG A 439 8.87 25.23 -21.32
C ARG A 439 7.98 25.42 -20.10
N LEU A 440 8.56 25.81 -18.96
CA LEU A 440 7.81 26.18 -17.75
C LEU A 440 7.18 27.58 -17.85
N GLY A 441 7.60 28.43 -18.80
CA GLY A 441 7.00 29.73 -19.05
C GLY A 441 7.95 30.92 -18.88
N SER A 442 9.25 30.68 -18.76
CA SER A 442 10.26 31.74 -18.86
C SER A 442 10.31 32.25 -20.31
N SER A 443 10.69 33.52 -20.51
CA SER A 443 10.75 34.11 -21.86
C SER A 443 12.08 34.77 -22.13
N TRP A 444 12.50 34.76 -23.39
CA TRP A 444 13.72 35.41 -23.86
C TRP A 444 13.64 36.92 -23.69
N ILE A 445 14.71 37.53 -23.19
CA ILE A 445 14.76 38.96 -22.85
C ILE A 445 14.48 39.83 -24.08
N SER A 446 14.97 39.45 -25.27
CA SER A 446 14.70 40.16 -26.53
C SER A 446 13.20 40.31 -26.83
N SER A 447 12.40 39.27 -26.52
CA SER A 447 10.95 39.27 -26.77
C SER A 447 10.18 40.17 -25.80
N GLN A 448 10.75 40.46 -24.63
CA GLN A 448 10.15 41.29 -23.59
C GLN A 448 10.47 42.78 -23.76
N VAL A 449 11.53 43.11 -24.51
CA VAL A 449 12.04 44.49 -24.64
C VAL A 449 11.42 45.17 -25.85
N LYS A 450 10.77 46.32 -25.62
CA LYS A 450 10.29 47.16 -26.72
C LYS A 450 11.35 48.19 -27.08
N THR A 451 11.69 48.27 -28.36
CA THR A 451 12.68 49.20 -28.89
C THR A 451 12.01 50.27 -29.76
N SER A 452 12.29 51.53 -29.46
CA SER A 452 11.87 52.69 -30.25
C SER A 452 13.04 53.63 -30.46
N PHE A 453 12.97 54.41 -31.54
CA PHE A 453 14.02 55.34 -31.92
C PHE A 453 13.44 56.74 -31.92
N THR A 454 14.15 57.66 -31.30
CA THR A 454 13.87 59.09 -31.35
C THR A 454 14.98 59.76 -32.14
N LEU A 455 14.60 60.61 -33.09
CA LEU A 455 15.54 61.32 -33.96
C LEU A 455 15.25 62.82 -33.93
N SER A 456 16.32 63.60 -33.91
CA SER A 456 16.30 65.05 -34.10
C SER A 456 16.65 65.35 -35.55
N ARG A 457 15.77 66.10 -36.24
CA ARG A 457 15.96 66.43 -37.66
C ARG A 457 17.22 67.28 -37.85
N SER A 458 17.96 66.97 -38.92
CA SER A 458 19.05 67.81 -39.43
C SER A 458 18.61 68.43 -40.74
N ASP A 459 19.06 69.65 -41.01
CA ASP A 459 18.90 70.32 -42.31
C ASP A 459 20.05 69.95 -43.28
N GLU A 460 20.99 69.10 -42.85
CA GLU A 460 22.09 68.64 -43.69
C GLU A 460 21.59 67.75 -44.84
N ALA A 461 22.27 67.87 -45.99
CA ALA A 461 22.02 67.05 -47.16
C ALA A 461 22.28 65.55 -46.87
N PRO A 462 21.58 64.64 -47.57
CA PRO A 462 21.78 63.20 -47.44
C PRO A 462 23.24 62.76 -47.63
N ASP A 463 23.65 61.69 -46.95
CA ASP A 463 24.99 61.13 -47.10
C ASP A 463 25.10 60.28 -48.37
N MET A 464 25.45 60.95 -49.46
CA MET A 464 25.62 60.32 -50.76
C MET A 464 26.78 59.30 -50.79
N LYS A 465 27.81 59.47 -49.95
CA LYS A 465 28.96 58.55 -49.93
C LYS A 465 28.55 57.21 -49.32
N LEU A 466 27.94 57.23 -48.14
CA LEU A 466 27.46 56.00 -47.49
C LEU A 466 26.37 55.33 -48.33
N GLN A 467 25.48 56.12 -48.93
CA GLN A 467 24.45 55.61 -49.83
C GLN A 467 25.05 54.87 -51.03
N GLN A 468 26.10 55.42 -51.66
CA GLN A 468 26.79 54.74 -52.75
C GLN A 468 27.47 53.45 -52.29
N VAL A 469 28.12 53.45 -51.12
CA VAL A 469 28.73 52.24 -50.53
C VAL A 469 27.68 51.15 -50.29
N ILE A 470 26.52 51.48 -49.72
CA ILE A 470 25.45 50.51 -49.48
C ILE A 470 24.94 49.92 -50.81
N ARG A 471 24.76 50.76 -51.84
CA ARG A 471 24.30 50.31 -53.17
C ARG A 471 25.29 49.40 -53.86
N GLU A 472 26.57 49.78 -53.89
CA GLU A 472 27.64 48.97 -54.50
C GLU A 472 27.80 47.62 -53.78
N ARG A 473 27.59 47.60 -52.46
CA ARG A 473 27.78 46.41 -51.62
C ARG A 473 26.49 45.64 -51.35
N ALA A 474 25.33 46.10 -51.81
CA ALA A 474 24.04 45.44 -51.60
C ALA A 474 24.04 43.94 -51.96
N PRO A 475 24.65 43.48 -53.08
CA PRO A 475 24.74 42.05 -53.38
C PRO A 475 25.50 41.24 -52.32
N LEU A 476 26.58 41.80 -51.75
CA LEU A 476 27.34 41.13 -50.67
C LEU A 476 26.55 41.06 -49.39
N LEU A 477 25.91 42.15 -49.02
CA LEU A 477 25.17 42.24 -47.77
C LEU A 477 24.05 41.20 -47.80
N VAL A 478 23.28 41.16 -48.89
CA VAL A 478 22.19 40.19 -49.10
C VAL A 478 22.69 38.75 -49.16
N TYR A 479 23.75 38.48 -49.91
CA TYR A 479 24.30 37.12 -50.01
C TYR A 479 24.74 36.58 -48.64
N ASN A 480 25.44 37.39 -47.84
CA ASN A 480 25.94 36.95 -46.54
C ASN A 480 24.83 36.92 -45.47
N GLY A 481 23.90 37.86 -45.49
CA GLY A 481 22.77 37.86 -44.54
C GLY A 481 21.78 36.70 -44.77
N ASN A 482 21.51 36.35 -46.03
CA ASN A 482 20.65 35.20 -46.37
C ASN A 482 21.32 33.85 -45.99
N ARG A 483 22.66 33.76 -46.07
CA ARG A 483 23.39 32.54 -45.70
C ARG A 483 23.34 32.27 -44.20
N SER A 484 23.32 33.31 -43.38
CA SER A 484 23.23 33.18 -41.93
C SER A 484 21.83 32.81 -41.44
N THR A 485 20.77 33.19 -42.16
CA THR A 485 19.38 33.07 -41.67
C THR A 485 18.53 32.00 -42.35
N GLY A 486 19.01 31.38 -43.44
CA GLY A 486 18.32 30.25 -44.09
C GLY A 486 17.04 30.61 -44.86
N SER A 487 16.60 31.88 -44.81
CA SER A 487 15.51 32.42 -45.62
C SER A 487 15.98 33.67 -46.35
N SER A 488 15.60 33.80 -47.62
CA SER A 488 15.93 34.97 -48.44
C SER A 488 14.84 36.02 -48.29
N ASN A 489 15.17 37.21 -47.78
CA ASN A 489 14.30 38.36 -48.01
C ASN A 489 14.45 38.78 -49.48
N LEU A 490 13.52 38.34 -50.33
CA LEU A 490 13.61 38.50 -51.80
C LEU A 490 13.72 39.97 -52.23
N ASP A 491 13.18 40.90 -51.44
CA ASP A 491 13.17 42.33 -51.76
C ASP A 491 14.35 43.10 -51.14
N ALA A 492 15.17 42.46 -50.29
CA ALA A 492 16.25 43.16 -49.58
C ALA A 492 17.25 43.82 -50.54
N HIS A 493 17.54 43.19 -51.68
CA HIS A 493 18.43 43.79 -52.68
C HIS A 493 17.84 45.07 -53.28
N ALA A 494 16.56 45.05 -53.65
CA ALA A 494 15.85 46.20 -54.21
C ALA A 494 15.75 47.35 -53.19
N ILE A 495 15.44 47.02 -51.93
CA ILE A 495 15.35 47.99 -50.83
C ILE A 495 16.70 48.68 -50.62
N LEU A 496 17.81 47.93 -50.55
CA LEU A 496 19.15 48.51 -50.38
C LEU A 496 19.59 49.34 -51.59
N LYS A 497 19.25 48.91 -52.81
CA LYS A 497 19.59 49.64 -54.06
C LYS A 497 18.86 50.99 -54.12
N ASN A 498 17.62 51.04 -53.64
CA ASN A 498 16.78 52.23 -53.61
C ASN A 498 16.85 53.01 -52.30
N MET A 499 17.67 52.56 -51.34
CA MET A 499 17.81 53.20 -50.05
C MET A 499 18.38 54.63 -50.17
N THR A 500 17.90 55.52 -49.32
CA THR A 500 18.36 56.88 -49.13
C THR A 500 18.89 57.06 -47.72
N VAL A 501 20.07 57.68 -47.61
CA VAL A 501 20.75 57.87 -46.33
C VAL A 501 20.60 59.33 -45.91
N LEU A 502 19.77 59.57 -44.89
CA LEU A 502 19.46 60.90 -44.37
C LEU A 502 20.32 61.23 -43.14
N ARG A 503 20.67 62.50 -42.97
CA ARG A 503 21.39 62.98 -41.79
C ARG A 503 20.42 63.27 -40.64
N ALA A 504 20.83 62.91 -39.43
CA ALA A 504 20.18 63.30 -38.18
C ALA A 504 21.19 64.02 -37.27
N ALA A 505 20.73 65.03 -36.52
CA ALA A 505 21.59 65.79 -35.63
C ALA A 505 21.97 64.95 -34.40
N GLU A 506 20.97 64.32 -33.79
CA GLU A 506 21.11 63.39 -32.68
C GLU A 506 20.08 62.27 -32.83
N MET A 507 20.45 61.07 -32.40
CA MET A 507 19.56 59.91 -32.42
C MET A 507 19.73 59.12 -31.13
N GLU A 508 18.60 58.66 -30.62
CA GLU A 508 18.55 57.89 -29.39
C GLU A 508 17.68 56.64 -29.57
N VAL A 509 18.14 55.54 -29.00
CA VAL A 509 17.39 54.30 -28.86
C VAL A 509 16.79 54.28 -27.48
N VAL A 510 15.47 54.22 -27.44
CA VAL A 510 14.71 54.04 -26.22
C VAL A 510 14.31 52.58 -26.12
N ARG A 511 14.88 51.88 -25.14
CA ARG A 511 14.50 50.50 -24.79
C ARG A 511 13.65 50.53 -23.53
N THR A 512 12.56 49.77 -23.52
CA THR A 512 11.70 49.62 -22.34
C THR A 512 11.53 48.16 -21.98
N PHE A 513 11.76 47.84 -20.70
CA PHE A 513 11.58 46.53 -20.11
C PHE A 513 10.76 46.67 -18.82
N GLY A 514 9.52 46.15 -18.84
CA GLY A 514 8.57 46.37 -17.75
C GLY A 514 8.31 47.87 -17.51
N GLN A 515 8.67 48.35 -16.31
CA GLN A 515 8.59 49.78 -15.94
C GLN A 515 9.90 50.54 -16.17
N LYS A 516 11.01 49.84 -16.45
CA LYS A 516 12.32 50.47 -16.66
C LYS A 516 12.42 50.97 -18.10
N ARG A 517 12.95 52.18 -18.27
CA ARG A 517 13.20 52.81 -19.56
C ARG A 517 14.64 53.29 -19.59
N GLU A 518 15.39 52.82 -20.59
CA GLU A 518 16.78 53.20 -20.82
C GLU A 518 16.90 53.89 -22.18
N ILE A 519 17.71 54.95 -22.21
CA ILE A 519 17.96 55.76 -23.40
C ILE A 519 19.46 55.72 -23.71
N GLN A 520 19.80 55.29 -24.92
CA GLN A 520 21.18 55.25 -25.39
C GLN A 520 21.31 56.08 -26.66
N LYS A 521 22.40 56.84 -26.79
CA LYS A 521 22.74 57.49 -28.05
C LYS A 521 23.07 56.43 -29.09
N THR A 522 22.60 56.64 -30.31
CA THR A 522 22.98 55.85 -31.49
C THR A 522 23.34 56.79 -32.62
N THR A 523 24.11 56.27 -33.54
CA THR A 523 24.61 56.91 -34.74
C THR A 523 23.89 56.44 -35.99
N ALA A 524 23.12 55.35 -35.95
CA ALA A 524 22.39 54.85 -37.09
C ALA A 524 21.07 54.13 -36.73
N SER A 525 20.03 54.34 -37.52
CA SER A 525 18.74 53.65 -37.37
C SER A 525 17.98 53.61 -38.69
N LEU A 526 17.29 52.50 -38.94
CA LEU A 526 16.32 52.40 -40.01
C LEU A 526 15.04 53.18 -39.66
N SER A 527 14.40 53.79 -40.65
CA SER A 527 13.11 54.43 -40.50
C SER A 527 12.00 53.41 -40.28
N LYS A 528 11.10 53.69 -39.33
CA LYS A 528 9.90 52.87 -39.10
C LYS A 528 8.80 53.10 -40.14
N ALA A 529 8.79 54.27 -40.78
CA ALA A 529 7.74 54.64 -41.74
C ALA A 529 8.03 54.11 -43.15
N ASP A 530 9.30 54.08 -43.52
CA ASP A 530 9.73 53.62 -44.84
C ASP A 530 11.11 52.98 -44.76
N VAL A 531 11.17 51.68 -45.04
CA VAL A 531 12.38 50.85 -45.01
C VAL A 531 13.47 51.31 -46.00
N HIS A 532 13.14 52.20 -46.94
CA HIS A 532 14.12 52.81 -47.84
C HIS A 532 14.87 54.00 -47.22
N HIS A 533 14.56 54.41 -45.99
CA HIS A 533 15.25 55.51 -45.32
C HIS A 533 16.11 55.01 -44.16
N LEU A 534 17.42 55.25 -44.26
CA LEU A 534 18.39 55.04 -43.19
C LEU A 534 18.82 56.40 -42.63
N TYR A 535 18.72 56.60 -41.32
CA TYR A 535 19.20 57.81 -40.65
C TYR A 535 20.58 57.57 -40.04
N VAL A 536 21.50 58.53 -40.23
CA VAL A 536 22.85 58.49 -39.63
C VAL A 536 23.28 59.86 -39.08
N THR A 537 24.07 59.86 -38.01
CA THR A 537 24.74 61.07 -37.47
C THR A 537 25.98 61.42 -38.28
N LYS A 538 26.63 62.57 -37.99
CA LYS A 538 27.85 63.00 -38.71
C LYS A 538 29.00 62.00 -38.57
N ASP A 539 29.27 61.55 -37.35
CA ASP A 539 30.34 60.62 -37.00
C ASP A 539 29.76 59.23 -36.70
N TYR A 540 29.27 58.55 -37.75
CA TYR A 540 28.56 57.29 -37.59
C TYR A 540 29.49 56.08 -37.43
N ASP A 541 29.02 55.07 -36.68
CA ASP A 541 29.68 53.78 -36.54
C ASP A 541 29.13 52.78 -37.57
N TYR A 542 30.03 52.19 -38.37
CA TYR A 542 29.68 51.14 -39.33
C TYR A 542 29.02 49.92 -38.68
N PHE A 543 29.30 49.63 -37.41
CA PHE A 543 28.65 48.55 -36.68
C PHE A 543 27.17 48.83 -36.47
N GLU A 544 26.82 50.07 -36.09
CA GLU A 544 25.42 50.46 -35.90
C GLU A 544 24.68 50.59 -37.24
N VAL A 545 25.35 51.07 -38.29
CA VAL A 545 24.82 51.05 -39.66
C VAL A 545 24.52 49.60 -40.07
N ALA A 546 25.45 48.68 -39.84
CA ALA A 546 25.25 47.26 -40.13
C ALA A 546 24.08 46.67 -39.33
N ARG A 547 23.91 47.03 -38.05
CA ARG A 547 22.78 46.60 -37.21
C ARG A 547 21.43 47.15 -37.71
N ALA A 548 21.41 48.36 -38.25
CA ALA A 548 20.20 48.91 -38.87
C ALA A 548 19.86 48.17 -40.17
N LEU A 549 20.86 47.94 -41.03
CA LEU A 549 20.69 47.23 -42.30
C LEU A 549 20.35 45.75 -42.10
N SER A 550 20.83 45.12 -41.03
CA SER A 550 20.51 43.72 -40.76
C SER A 550 19.02 43.48 -40.56
N GLN A 551 18.23 44.49 -40.18
CA GLN A 551 16.77 44.40 -40.10
C GLN A 551 16.09 44.24 -41.48
N VAL A 552 16.77 44.69 -42.54
CA VAL A 552 16.31 44.52 -43.92
C VAL A 552 16.81 43.19 -44.48
N VAL A 553 18.06 42.85 -44.18
CA VAL A 553 18.78 41.78 -44.87
C VAL A 553 18.65 40.41 -44.17
N CYS A 554 18.40 40.39 -42.87
CA CYS A 554 18.29 39.19 -42.06
C CYS A 554 16.91 39.16 -41.37
N GLN A 555 16.25 38.00 -41.31
CA GLN A 555 15.05 37.85 -40.47
C GLN A 555 15.38 37.95 -38.97
N GLN A 556 16.52 37.37 -38.57
CA GLN A 556 17.03 37.42 -37.20
C GLN A 556 18.56 37.49 -37.27
N ALA A 557 19.15 38.64 -36.96
CA ALA A 557 20.59 38.86 -37.09
C ALA A 557 21.32 38.56 -35.78
N HIS A 558 22.30 37.66 -35.81
CA HIS A 558 23.22 37.49 -34.68
C HIS A 558 24.34 38.54 -34.71
N ILE A 559 25.02 38.73 -33.58
CA ILE A 559 26.15 39.68 -33.46
C ILE A 559 27.25 39.35 -34.48
N SER A 560 27.53 38.06 -34.74
CA SER A 560 28.48 37.62 -35.76
C SER A 560 28.13 38.13 -37.16
N ASP A 561 26.83 38.18 -37.48
CA ASP A 561 26.34 38.67 -38.78
C ASP A 561 26.51 40.18 -38.86
N ILE A 562 26.19 40.89 -37.78
CA ILE A 562 26.36 42.35 -37.70
C ILE A 562 27.84 42.72 -37.84
N CYS A 563 28.75 42.00 -37.16
CA CYS A 563 30.19 42.18 -37.31
C CYS A 563 30.67 41.94 -38.75
N LEU A 564 30.14 40.90 -39.40
CA LEU A 564 30.45 40.59 -40.79
C LEU A 564 29.96 41.72 -41.72
N LEU A 565 28.70 42.12 -41.59
CA LEU A 565 28.10 43.23 -42.36
C LEU A 565 28.84 44.54 -42.12
N SER A 566 29.26 44.83 -40.89
CA SER A 566 30.08 45.99 -40.54
C SER A 566 31.41 45.97 -41.28
N THR A 567 32.11 44.83 -41.27
CA THR A 567 33.37 44.63 -42.00
C THR A 567 33.16 44.81 -43.51
N LEU A 568 32.04 44.28 -44.03
CA LEU A 568 31.63 44.43 -45.42
C LEU A 568 31.26 45.87 -45.77
N LEU A 569 31.01 46.78 -44.83
CA LEU A 569 30.73 48.19 -45.10
C LEU A 569 31.99 49.07 -44.90
N SER A 570 32.82 48.76 -43.91
CA SER A 570 34.00 49.55 -43.56
C SER A 570 35.21 49.30 -44.46
N ASP A 571 35.47 48.04 -44.84
CA ASP A 571 36.74 47.67 -45.45
C ASP A 571 36.80 48.01 -46.94
N PRO A 572 37.98 48.35 -47.50
CA PRO A 572 38.12 48.51 -48.95
C PRO A 572 38.02 47.16 -49.69
N ILE A 573 37.46 47.19 -50.91
CA ILE A 573 37.20 46.00 -51.74
C ILE A 573 38.44 45.12 -51.94
N ASN A 574 39.62 45.72 -52.12
CA ASN A 574 40.88 44.98 -52.27
C ASN A 574 41.24 44.13 -51.04
N LEU A 575 40.90 44.63 -49.85
CA LEU A 575 41.16 43.95 -48.59
C LEU A 575 40.14 42.82 -48.37
N LEU A 576 38.88 43.04 -48.74
CA LEU A 576 37.87 41.99 -48.78
C LEU A 576 38.28 40.85 -49.74
N LYS A 577 38.84 41.17 -50.92
CA LYS A 577 39.36 40.15 -51.86
C LYS A 577 40.46 39.30 -51.22
N LYS A 578 41.41 39.94 -50.53
CA LYS A 578 42.49 39.25 -49.81
C LYS A 578 42.00 38.40 -48.65
N ARG A 579 40.89 38.78 -48.00
CA ARG A 579 40.23 38.01 -46.93
C ARG A 579 39.37 36.85 -47.46
N GLY A 580 39.32 36.62 -48.78
CA GLY A 580 38.64 35.49 -49.38
C GLY A 580 37.16 35.72 -49.70
N PHE A 581 36.66 36.96 -49.64
CA PHE A 581 35.31 37.27 -50.09
C PHE A 581 35.21 37.13 -51.62
N ASN A 582 34.23 36.36 -52.10
CA ASN A 582 34.03 36.09 -53.52
C ASN A 582 33.36 37.28 -54.22
N ILE A 583 34.18 38.27 -54.59
CA ILE A 583 33.73 39.50 -55.23
C ILE A 583 33.22 39.29 -56.66
N GLU A 584 33.69 38.25 -57.35
CA GLU A 584 33.25 37.93 -58.71
C GLU A 584 31.80 37.46 -58.74
N ARG A 585 31.35 36.71 -57.73
CA ARG A 585 29.92 36.38 -57.53
C ARG A 585 29.04 37.60 -57.27
N MET A 586 29.57 38.65 -56.62
CA MET A 586 28.83 39.91 -56.42
C MET A 586 28.45 40.58 -57.73
N MET A 587 29.41 40.60 -58.66
CA MET A 587 29.25 41.25 -59.96
C MET A 587 28.29 40.46 -60.86
N GLN A 588 28.14 39.15 -60.63
CA GLN A 588 27.13 38.31 -61.29
C GLN A 588 25.73 38.58 -60.74
N PHE A 589 25.53 38.56 -59.41
CA PHE A 589 24.23 38.89 -58.81
C PHE A 589 23.76 40.31 -59.16
N ALA A 590 24.67 41.30 -59.20
CA ALA A 590 24.35 42.67 -59.60
C ALA A 590 23.94 42.82 -61.10
N LYS A 591 24.28 41.85 -61.95
CA LYS A 591 23.90 41.83 -63.38
C LYS A 591 22.59 41.08 -63.63
N GLU A 592 22.19 40.20 -62.72
CA GLU A 592 21.01 39.33 -62.84
C GLU A 592 19.78 39.87 -62.09
N SER A 593 19.87 41.03 -61.42
CA SER A 593 18.80 41.64 -60.61
C SER A 593 18.48 43.11 -60.87
#